data_AF-K2RHU7-F1
#
_entry.id   AF-K2RHU7-F1
#
_cell.length_a   1.000
_cell.length_b   1.000
_cell.length_c   1.000
_cell.angle_alpha   90.00
_cell.angle_beta   90.00
_cell.angle_gamma   90.00
#
_symmetry.space_group_name_H-M   'P 1'
#
loop_
_entity.id
_entity.type
_entity.pdbx_description
1 polymer ?
#
loop_
_entity_poly.entity_id
_entity_poly.type
_entity_poly.pdbx_seq_one_letter_code
_entity_poly.pdbx_strand_id
1 'polypeptide(L)'
;MKKIIALGALATGVLGMTNGCADQTNVFDESNNAYCEPAVKSILYKNIGGSGQYETVSSIAGANDCTWTPVSYGGPLAPYDEEIGVILRGPLKLRAFAAYSASASATKLKRGSDERKAEQEKAKRSARASPHERRHAHGHQHFHQHQKEARAARDNADAEKRGVGAWVTATIGGEVVSWINTYSGETPAAQPDAGTDQGLIGINVGVNVAAAPTSTSSSSIAAEATPDTSYGTGNDGLDTSDASGEWKRISYYNAETKTREGLTFLSHPAWQNRLAFAGTSSNTQAADSTTFGGELDNADELIIVTDSPCSEDIGTDCPYYKPGDEAFHGFGGTKKAFYFEFMMPDSGLHCSVNEMASKYVADNMPAIWTLNAKILTDQYGCNCQASGCGELDLFEVLNPGNKRMKSTFHGNNGFDGGDSHYIERPFDYYMSAIAVLDEDKLVIQVLDNGTEAPASLTQAQVNKWMREDEGEELSNILGDLAVFAMSLV
;
A
#
# COMPACT_ATOMS: atom_id res chain seq x y z
N MET A 1 -30.45 26.88 -13.17
CA MET A 1 -30.36 26.44 -14.57
C MET A 1 -29.59 25.13 -14.60
N LYS A 2 -30.26 24.02 -14.90
CA LYS A 2 -29.65 22.69 -14.96
C LYS A 2 -28.77 22.61 -16.20
N LYS A 3 -27.46 22.40 -16.05
CA LYS A 3 -26.57 22.04 -17.16
C LYS A 3 -26.56 20.52 -17.28
N ILE A 4 -27.23 20.04 -18.32
CA ILE A 4 -27.16 18.67 -18.81
C ILE A 4 -25.80 18.55 -19.51
N ILE A 5 -24.88 17.75 -18.96
CA ILE A 5 -23.66 17.36 -19.65
C ILE A 5 -24.02 16.12 -20.47
N ALA A 6 -24.08 16.29 -21.79
CA ALA A 6 -24.25 15.20 -22.73
C ALA A 6 -22.96 14.37 -22.76
N LEU A 7 -23.05 13.10 -22.35
CA LEU A 7 -22.03 12.11 -22.68
C LEU A 7 -22.08 11.87 -24.19
N GLY A 8 -21.08 12.40 -24.90
CA GLY A 8 -20.80 11.99 -26.27
C GLY A 8 -20.16 10.61 -26.24
N ALA A 9 -20.89 9.61 -26.73
CA ALA A 9 -20.33 8.31 -27.03
C ALA A 9 -19.31 8.46 -28.17
N LEU A 10 -18.01 8.48 -27.81
CA LEU A 10 -16.93 8.24 -28.75
C LEU A 10 -16.95 6.74 -29.08
N ALA A 11 -17.65 6.39 -30.14
CA ALA A 11 -17.45 5.13 -30.83
C ALA A 11 -16.11 5.22 -31.58
N THR A 12 -15.00 5.01 -30.87
CA THR A 12 -13.72 4.71 -31.49
C THR A 12 -13.80 3.29 -32.04
N GLY A 13 -13.70 3.19 -33.37
CA GLY A 13 -13.70 1.92 -34.09
C GLY A 13 -12.57 1.03 -33.61
N VAL A 14 -12.94 -0.13 -33.08
CA VAL A 14 -12.05 -1.27 -32.86
C VAL A 14 -11.66 -1.79 -34.24
N LEU A 15 -10.48 -1.41 -34.74
CA LEU A 15 -9.78 -2.19 -35.75
C LEU A 15 -9.07 -3.32 -34.99
N GLY A 16 -9.54 -4.54 -35.23
CA GLY A 16 -9.24 -5.70 -34.41
C GLY A 16 -7.81 -6.21 -34.49
N MET A 17 -7.37 -6.77 -33.37
CA MET A 17 -6.69 -8.05 -33.37
C MET A 17 -7.62 -9.05 -32.71
N THR A 18 -8.29 -9.87 -33.52
CA THR A 18 -8.93 -11.10 -33.05
C THR A 18 -7.83 -12.02 -32.55
N ASN A 19 -7.68 -12.18 -31.23
CA ASN A 19 -7.07 -13.39 -30.67
C ASN A 19 -7.35 -13.61 -29.17
N GLY A 20 -8.49 -13.13 -28.64
CA GLY A 20 -8.91 -13.57 -27.32
C GLY A 20 -9.17 -15.07 -27.30
N CYS A 21 -10.07 -15.56 -28.14
CA CYS A 21 -10.43 -16.99 -28.13
C CYS A 21 -10.70 -17.51 -29.57
N ALA A 22 -9.83 -17.23 -30.55
CA ALA A 22 -10.12 -17.49 -31.97
C ALA A 22 -10.58 -18.94 -32.27
N ASP A 23 -10.18 -19.91 -31.44
CA ASP A 23 -10.57 -21.31 -31.51
C ASP A 23 -11.29 -21.84 -30.25
N GLN A 24 -11.70 -20.98 -29.32
CA GLN A 24 -12.24 -21.36 -28.00
C GLN A 24 -13.60 -20.73 -27.69
N THR A 25 -14.40 -21.41 -26.85
CA THR A 25 -15.69 -20.89 -26.41
C THR A 25 -15.52 -19.77 -25.38
N ASN A 26 -16.01 -18.58 -25.72
CA ASN A 26 -16.16 -17.50 -24.75
C ASN A 26 -17.24 -17.86 -23.72
N VAL A 27 -16.88 -17.82 -22.44
CA VAL A 27 -17.84 -17.78 -21.33
C VAL A 27 -17.86 -16.37 -20.79
N PHE A 28 -19.06 -15.84 -20.57
CA PHE A 28 -19.25 -14.52 -19.97
C PHE A 28 -19.72 -14.68 -18.53
N ASP A 29 -19.19 -13.86 -17.64
CA ASP A 29 -19.81 -13.70 -16.32
C ASP A 29 -20.98 -12.71 -16.36
N GLU A 30 -21.66 -12.58 -15.23
CA GLU A 30 -22.77 -11.64 -14.99
C GLU A 30 -22.42 -10.16 -15.19
N SER A 31 -21.13 -9.81 -15.13
CA SER A 31 -20.59 -8.47 -15.37
C SER A 31 -20.21 -8.28 -16.84
N ASN A 32 -20.49 -9.28 -17.69
CA ASN A 32 -20.14 -9.34 -19.09
C ASN A 32 -18.62 -9.36 -19.36
N ASN A 33 -17.81 -9.79 -18.38
CA ASN A 33 -16.41 -10.09 -18.64
C ASN A 33 -16.29 -11.40 -19.42
N ALA A 34 -15.49 -11.39 -20.49
CA ALA A 34 -15.22 -12.58 -21.29
C ALA A 34 -14.04 -13.38 -20.70
N TYR A 35 -14.19 -14.71 -20.75
CA TYR A 35 -13.18 -15.69 -20.37
C TYR A 35 -13.06 -16.76 -21.45
N CYS A 36 -11.83 -17.04 -21.87
CA CYS A 36 -11.51 -18.14 -22.77
C CYS A 36 -11.33 -19.43 -21.96
N GLU A 37 -12.03 -20.48 -22.36
CA GLU A 37 -11.89 -21.82 -21.76
C GLU A 37 -11.08 -22.73 -22.70
N PRO A 38 -10.18 -23.59 -22.16
CA PRO A 38 -9.89 -23.79 -20.74
C PRO A 38 -8.92 -22.74 -20.16
N ALA A 39 -8.79 -22.73 -18.82
CA ALA A 39 -7.74 -21.98 -18.11
C ALA A 39 -6.34 -22.28 -18.67
N VAL A 40 -5.47 -21.28 -18.66
CA VAL A 40 -4.07 -21.42 -19.09
C VAL A 40 -3.10 -21.49 -17.91
N LYS A 41 -1.89 -21.97 -18.17
CA LYS A 41 -0.77 -21.93 -17.21
C LYS A 41 0.23 -20.80 -17.49
N SER A 42 0.18 -20.20 -18.67
CA SER A 42 1.05 -19.11 -19.06
C SER A 42 0.29 -18.05 -19.86
N ILE A 43 0.54 -16.78 -19.58
CA ILE A 43 0.06 -15.64 -20.37
C ILE A 43 1.29 -14.81 -20.75
N LEU A 44 1.49 -14.59 -22.05
CA LEU A 44 2.59 -13.81 -22.62
C LEU A 44 2.05 -12.58 -23.33
N TYR A 45 2.40 -11.41 -22.83
CA TYR A 45 2.19 -10.13 -23.46
C TYR A 45 3.43 -9.72 -24.25
N LYS A 46 3.24 -9.23 -25.47
CA LYS A 46 4.29 -8.71 -26.35
C LYS A 46 4.00 -7.27 -26.76
N ASN A 47 5.04 -6.57 -27.21
CA ASN A 47 4.97 -5.19 -27.70
C ASN A 47 4.44 -4.20 -26.63
N ILE A 48 4.75 -4.46 -25.35
CA ILE A 48 4.39 -3.58 -24.25
C ILE A 48 5.30 -2.37 -24.25
N GLY A 49 4.70 -1.20 -24.12
CA GLY A 49 5.39 0.08 -24.10
C GLY A 49 4.93 0.97 -25.24
N GLY A 50 5.45 2.19 -25.25
CA GLY A 50 4.99 3.23 -26.14
C GLY A 50 5.51 4.58 -25.69
N SER A 51 4.89 5.64 -26.16
CA SER A 51 5.19 6.99 -25.70
C SER A 51 3.92 7.78 -25.45
N GLY A 52 3.99 8.73 -24.52
CA GLY A 52 2.89 9.62 -24.23
C GLY A 52 3.16 10.46 -22.99
N GLN A 53 2.09 10.86 -22.31
CA GLN A 53 2.16 11.76 -21.18
C GLN A 53 1.07 11.43 -20.15
N TYR A 54 1.40 11.55 -18.87
CA TYR A 54 0.45 11.52 -17.76
C TYR A 54 0.69 12.73 -16.84
N GLU A 55 -0.25 12.99 -15.94
CA GLU A 55 -0.16 14.07 -14.94
C GLU A 55 0.31 13.48 -13.61
N THR A 56 1.45 13.94 -13.07
CA THR A 56 1.94 13.55 -11.75
C THR A 56 1.59 14.60 -10.70
N VAL A 57 1.37 14.17 -9.46
CA VAL A 57 1.14 15.10 -8.35
C VAL A 57 2.47 15.68 -7.89
N SER A 58 2.54 17.01 -7.81
CA SER A 58 3.70 17.72 -7.27
C SER A 58 3.50 18.19 -5.83
N SER A 59 2.25 18.34 -5.39
CA SER A 59 1.90 18.66 -4.00
C SER A 59 0.42 18.40 -3.70
N ILE A 60 0.10 18.05 -2.44
CA ILE A 60 -1.26 17.93 -1.91
C ILE A 60 -1.43 18.90 -0.74
N ALA A 61 -2.30 19.90 -0.88
CA ALA A 61 -2.58 20.90 0.15
C ALA A 61 -3.75 20.50 1.08
N GLY A 62 -4.58 19.55 0.64
CA GLY A 62 -5.72 19.01 1.38
C GLY A 62 -6.37 17.87 0.61
N ALA A 63 -7.44 17.28 1.16
CA ALA A 63 -8.18 16.23 0.47
C ALA A 63 -8.70 16.73 -0.89
N ASN A 64 -8.21 16.14 -1.98
CA ASN A 64 -8.50 16.52 -3.37
C ASN A 64 -8.01 17.91 -3.82
N ASP A 65 -7.13 18.58 -3.06
CA ASP A 65 -6.51 19.87 -3.45
C ASP A 65 -5.05 19.65 -3.84
N CYS A 66 -4.82 19.47 -5.14
CA CYS A 66 -3.57 18.92 -5.66
C CYS A 66 -3.05 19.72 -6.84
N THR A 67 -1.73 19.90 -6.86
CA THR A 67 -1.02 20.49 -8.00
C THR A 67 -0.46 19.38 -8.86
N TRP A 68 -0.62 19.54 -10.18
CA TRP A 68 -0.27 18.55 -11.18
C TRP A 68 0.84 19.07 -12.06
N THR A 69 1.72 18.18 -12.50
CA THR A 69 2.77 18.45 -13.47
C THR A 69 2.77 17.38 -14.54
N PRO A 70 2.79 17.75 -15.83
CA PRO A 70 2.81 16.77 -16.90
C PRO A 70 4.18 16.08 -16.97
N VAL A 71 4.17 14.76 -17.15
CA VAL A 71 5.37 13.92 -17.29
C VAL A 71 5.23 13.09 -18.56
N SER A 72 6.22 13.19 -19.44
CA SER A 72 6.30 12.35 -20.64
C SER A 72 7.03 11.04 -20.33
N TYR A 73 6.56 9.94 -20.89
CA TYR A 73 7.23 8.64 -20.88
C TYR A 73 7.42 8.14 -22.30
N GLY A 74 8.34 7.20 -22.48
CA GLY A 74 8.70 6.67 -23.79
C GLY A 74 9.61 5.46 -23.69
N GLY A 75 9.33 4.43 -24.47
CA GLY A 75 10.20 3.27 -24.62
C GLY A 75 9.52 1.93 -24.33
N PRO A 76 10.29 0.82 -24.37
CA PRO A 76 9.77 -0.50 -24.02
C PRO A 76 9.33 -0.51 -22.56
N LEU A 77 8.23 -1.20 -22.29
CA LEU A 77 7.57 -1.26 -20.99
C LEU A 77 7.00 0.06 -20.44
N ALA A 78 7.26 1.21 -21.06
CA ALA A 78 6.88 2.48 -20.47
C ALA A 78 5.35 2.66 -20.38
N PRO A 79 4.82 3.16 -19.25
CA PRO A 79 5.52 3.69 -18.07
C PRO A 79 5.84 2.67 -16.95
N TYR A 80 5.65 1.36 -17.17
CA TYR A 80 5.95 0.31 -16.18
C TYR A 80 7.46 0.01 -16.03
N ASP A 81 8.30 0.62 -16.85
CA ASP A 81 9.75 0.68 -16.60
C ASP A 81 10.09 1.55 -15.37
N GLU A 82 9.17 2.43 -14.96
CA GLU A 82 9.25 3.16 -13.70
C GLU A 82 9.09 2.23 -12.47
N GLU A 83 9.19 2.80 -11.27
CA GLU A 83 9.03 2.05 -10.03
C GLU A 83 7.57 1.68 -9.77
N ILE A 84 7.34 0.41 -9.46
CA ILE A 84 6.01 -0.11 -9.09
C ILE A 84 6.03 -0.72 -7.69
N GLY A 85 4.95 -0.52 -6.93
CA GLY A 85 4.66 -1.34 -5.75
C GLY A 85 3.82 -2.55 -6.14
N VAL A 86 3.97 -3.65 -5.41
CA VAL A 86 3.09 -4.83 -5.55
C VAL A 86 2.02 -4.75 -4.48
N ILE A 87 0.75 -4.89 -4.87
CA ILE A 87 -0.40 -4.82 -3.99
C ILE A 87 -1.07 -6.18 -3.96
N LEU A 88 -1.39 -6.62 -2.76
CA LEU A 88 -2.12 -7.85 -2.49
C LEU A 88 -3.46 -7.48 -1.89
N ARG A 89 -4.52 -8.15 -2.33
CA ARG A 89 -5.87 -8.00 -1.80
C ARG A 89 -6.40 -9.36 -1.39
N GLY A 90 -6.94 -9.46 -0.18
CA GLY A 90 -7.49 -10.70 0.35
C GLY A 90 -8.92 -11.00 -0.13
N PRO A 91 -9.44 -12.22 0.10
CA PRO A 91 -8.85 -13.28 0.91
C PRO A 91 -7.64 -13.96 0.24
N LEU A 92 -6.46 -13.86 0.86
CA LEU A 92 -5.20 -14.30 0.26
C LEU A 92 -4.24 -14.79 1.34
N LYS A 93 -3.57 -15.92 1.09
CA LYS A 93 -2.43 -16.37 1.88
C LYS A 93 -1.16 -16.30 1.06
N LEU A 94 -0.18 -15.53 1.52
CA LEU A 94 1.14 -15.40 0.90
C LEU A 94 2.15 -16.20 1.72
N ARG A 95 2.66 -17.29 1.15
CA ARG A 95 3.74 -18.07 1.76
C ARG A 95 5.11 -17.49 1.42
N ALA A 96 5.36 -17.13 0.17
CA ALA A 96 6.64 -16.58 -0.26
C ALA A 96 6.49 -15.51 -1.35
N PHE A 97 7.42 -14.55 -1.34
CA PHE A 97 7.58 -13.54 -2.37
C PHE A 97 9.07 -13.34 -2.65
N ALA A 98 9.43 -13.13 -3.92
CA ALA A 98 10.75 -12.66 -4.27
C ALA A 98 10.69 -11.68 -5.44
N ALA A 99 11.51 -10.63 -5.37
CA ALA A 99 11.73 -9.74 -6.50
C ALA A 99 13.13 -9.97 -7.08
N TYR A 100 13.26 -9.91 -8.40
CA TYR A 100 14.51 -10.07 -9.13
C TYR A 100 14.75 -8.88 -10.05
N SER A 101 16.03 -8.56 -10.24
CA SER A 101 16.46 -7.54 -11.21
C SER A 101 17.65 -8.05 -12.00
N ALA A 102 17.67 -7.78 -13.31
CA ALA A 102 18.84 -8.07 -14.13
C ALA A 102 20.04 -7.21 -13.69
N SER A 103 21.23 -7.80 -13.63
CA SER A 103 22.47 -7.25 -13.02
C SER A 103 22.79 -5.77 -13.34
N ALA A 104 22.46 -5.28 -14.54
CA ALA A 104 22.67 -3.87 -14.92
C ALA A 104 21.78 -2.89 -14.12
N SER A 105 20.55 -3.29 -13.81
CA SER A 105 19.59 -2.51 -12.99
C SER A 105 19.86 -2.70 -11.48
N ALA A 106 20.23 -3.93 -11.08
CA ALA A 106 20.60 -4.25 -9.69
C ALA A 106 21.81 -3.45 -9.19
N THR A 107 22.78 -3.14 -10.07
CA THR A 107 23.97 -2.34 -9.72
C THR A 107 23.60 -0.89 -9.37
N LYS A 108 22.55 -0.32 -9.98
CA LYS A 108 22.08 1.04 -9.67
C LYS A 108 21.36 1.10 -8.32
N LEU A 109 20.55 0.09 -8.00
CA LEU A 109 19.87 -0.05 -6.71
C LEU A 109 20.85 -0.30 -5.56
N LYS A 110 21.81 -1.22 -5.74
CA LYS A 110 22.81 -1.57 -4.71
C LYS A 110 23.82 -0.44 -4.46
N ARG A 111 24.27 0.24 -5.53
CA ARG A 111 25.14 1.41 -5.38
C ARG A 111 24.42 2.57 -4.68
N GLY A 112 23.14 2.80 -4.99
CA GLY A 112 22.32 3.77 -4.29
C GLY A 112 22.15 3.43 -2.81
N SER A 113 21.85 2.17 -2.46
CA SER A 113 21.69 1.77 -1.05
C SER A 113 23.00 1.84 -0.26
N ASP A 114 24.13 1.41 -0.83
CA ASP A 114 25.45 1.45 -0.18
C ASP A 114 25.97 2.90 -0.01
N GLU A 115 25.82 3.75 -1.03
CA GLU A 115 26.19 5.17 -0.95
C GLU A 115 25.33 5.91 0.08
N ARG A 116 24.01 5.64 0.13
CA ARG A 116 23.08 6.24 1.12
C ARG A 116 23.30 5.73 2.54
N LYS A 117 23.65 4.45 2.72
CA LYS A 117 24.03 3.88 4.02
C LYS A 117 25.31 4.53 4.53
N ALA A 118 26.29 4.76 3.65
CA ALA A 118 27.50 5.49 3.98
C ALA A 118 27.20 6.96 4.37
N GLU A 119 26.25 7.61 3.70
CA GLU A 119 25.86 8.99 3.98
C GLU A 119 25.07 9.13 5.30
N GLN A 120 24.14 8.22 5.60
CA GLN A 120 23.46 8.16 6.90
C GLN A 120 24.42 7.87 8.05
N GLU A 121 25.39 6.97 7.87
CA GLU A 121 26.45 6.75 8.87
C GLU A 121 27.32 8.00 9.06
N LYS A 122 27.61 8.73 7.99
CA LYS A 122 28.40 9.97 8.04
C LYS A 122 27.63 11.09 8.75
N ALA A 123 26.33 11.23 8.50
CA ALA A 123 25.44 12.17 9.20
C ALA A 123 25.34 11.86 10.71
N LYS A 124 25.27 10.57 11.08
CA LYS A 124 25.30 10.12 12.48
C LYS A 124 26.65 10.39 13.16
N ARG A 125 27.77 10.30 12.42
CA ARG A 125 29.12 10.62 12.93
C ARG A 125 29.38 12.13 13.05
N SER A 126 28.85 12.96 12.17
CA SER A 126 28.96 14.43 12.25
C SER A 126 28.11 15.06 13.36
N ALA A 127 27.12 14.33 13.90
CA ALA A 127 26.35 14.75 15.07
C ALA A 127 27.12 14.65 16.42
N ARG A 128 28.38 14.19 16.41
CA ARG A 128 29.23 14.17 17.61
C ARG A 128 30.14 15.41 17.62
N ALA A 129 29.76 16.41 18.40
CA ALA A 129 30.46 17.69 18.49
C ALA A 129 31.97 17.54 18.78
N SER A 130 32.78 18.34 18.08
CA SER A 130 34.24 18.40 18.24
C SER A 130 34.62 18.77 19.69
N PRO A 131 35.75 18.25 20.23
CA PRO A 131 36.20 18.61 21.58
C PRO A 131 36.37 20.12 21.84
N HIS A 132 36.53 20.91 20.77
CA HIS A 132 36.73 22.36 20.85
C HIS A 132 35.42 23.16 21.05
N GLU A 133 34.26 22.54 20.88
CA GLU A 133 32.94 23.19 21.01
C GLU A 133 32.40 23.20 22.46
N ARG A 134 33.03 22.43 23.36
CA ARG A 134 32.61 22.29 24.76
C ARG A 134 32.95 23.47 25.68
N ARG A 135 33.55 24.55 25.18
CA ARG A 135 33.92 25.72 26.01
C ARG A 135 32.98 26.92 25.94
N HIS A 136 32.01 26.96 25.03
CA HIS A 136 31.13 28.13 24.86
C HIS A 136 29.62 27.84 25.00
N ALA A 137 29.22 26.62 25.38
CA ALA A 137 27.82 26.18 25.35
C ALA A 137 27.03 26.36 26.66
N HIS A 138 27.35 27.33 27.53
CA HIS A 138 26.60 27.55 28.79
C HIS A 138 25.61 28.73 28.76
N GLY A 139 25.35 29.35 27.61
CA GLY A 139 24.44 30.50 27.50
C GLY A 139 23.15 30.30 26.69
N HIS A 140 23.09 29.32 25.78
CA HIS A 140 22.00 29.23 24.78
C HIS A 140 20.91 28.21 25.11
N GLN A 141 21.15 27.28 26.04
CA GLN A 141 20.18 26.23 26.38
C GLN A 141 19.02 26.76 27.25
N HIS A 142 19.29 27.73 28.13
CA HIS A 142 18.25 28.36 28.96
C HIS A 142 17.27 29.24 28.15
N PHE A 143 17.70 29.80 27.02
CA PHE A 143 16.84 30.62 26.16
C PHE A 143 15.81 29.77 25.37
N HIS A 144 16.24 28.61 24.85
CA HIS A 144 15.33 27.69 24.16
C HIS A 144 14.37 26.99 25.12
N GLN A 145 14.80 26.72 26.36
CA GLN A 145 13.94 26.15 27.38
C GLN A 145 12.88 27.15 27.86
N HIS A 146 13.27 28.41 28.11
CA HIS A 146 12.31 29.47 28.45
C HIS A 146 11.32 29.77 27.31
N GLN A 147 11.74 29.70 26.04
CA GLN A 147 10.80 29.83 24.90
C GLN A 147 9.84 28.63 24.78
N LYS A 148 10.29 27.41 25.09
CA LYS A 148 9.41 26.23 25.10
C LYS A 148 8.40 26.31 26.24
N GLU A 149 8.81 26.72 27.43
CA GLU A 149 7.93 26.92 28.58
C GLU A 149 6.93 28.06 28.33
N ALA A 150 7.35 29.16 27.71
CA ALA A 150 6.48 30.27 27.34
C ALA A 150 5.48 29.92 26.21
N ARG A 151 5.85 29.03 25.27
CA ARG A 151 4.93 28.52 24.24
C ARG A 151 3.93 27.53 24.84
N ALA A 152 4.39 26.59 25.65
CA ALA A 152 3.52 25.64 26.36
C ALA A 152 2.51 26.35 27.28
N ALA A 153 2.90 27.45 27.93
CA ALA A 153 1.99 28.26 28.73
C ALA A 153 0.94 29.01 27.89
N ARG A 154 1.27 29.40 26.65
CA ARG A 154 0.32 30.05 25.72
C ARG A 154 -0.63 29.03 25.08
N ASP A 155 -0.12 27.85 24.73
CA ASP A 155 -0.93 26.78 24.14
C ASP A 155 -1.93 26.21 25.16
N ASN A 156 -1.55 26.10 26.45
CA ASN A 156 -2.49 25.76 27.52
C ASN A 156 -3.54 26.87 27.79
N ALA A 157 -3.16 28.15 27.66
CA ALA A 157 -4.08 29.26 27.84
C ALA A 157 -5.10 29.42 26.69
N ASP A 158 -4.76 28.95 25.49
CA ASP A 158 -5.68 28.94 24.34
C ASP A 158 -6.55 27.66 24.29
N ALA A 159 -6.11 26.55 24.91
CA ALA A 159 -6.93 25.34 25.06
C ALA A 159 -8.11 25.48 26.04
N GLU A 160 -8.09 26.47 26.94
CA GLU A 160 -9.18 26.68 27.92
C GLU A 160 -10.30 27.64 27.46
N LYS A 161 -10.20 28.27 26.29
CA LYS A 161 -11.25 29.17 25.77
C LYS A 161 -12.36 28.39 25.07
N ARG A 162 -13.35 27.91 25.83
CA ARG A 162 -14.54 27.24 25.30
C ARG A 162 -15.58 28.27 24.84
N GLY A 163 -15.69 28.46 23.52
CA GLY A 163 -16.62 29.41 22.90
C GLY A 163 -18.10 29.11 23.15
N VAL A 164 -18.95 30.11 22.94
CA VAL A 164 -20.42 29.98 22.97
C VAL A 164 -20.87 28.93 21.95
N GLY A 165 -21.74 28.01 22.37
CA GLY A 165 -22.20 26.89 21.55
C GLY A 165 -21.41 25.60 21.73
N ALA A 166 -20.30 25.61 22.48
CA ALA A 166 -19.55 24.40 22.81
C ALA A 166 -20.32 23.51 23.81
N TRP A 167 -20.25 22.20 23.59
CA TRP A 167 -20.73 21.19 24.55
C TRP A 167 -19.79 21.15 25.76
N VAL A 168 -20.32 21.32 26.96
CA VAL A 168 -19.57 21.34 28.20
C VAL A 168 -20.02 20.18 29.07
N THR A 169 -19.07 19.38 29.53
CA THR A 169 -19.27 18.36 30.56
C THR A 169 -18.43 18.76 31.77
N ALA A 170 -19.03 18.79 32.95
CA ALA A 170 -18.36 19.13 34.20
C ALA A 170 -18.92 18.31 35.36
N THR A 171 -18.07 18.00 36.33
CA THR A 171 -18.50 17.35 37.57
C THR A 171 -18.85 18.41 38.60
N ILE A 172 -20.12 18.50 38.98
CA ILE A 172 -20.61 19.47 39.98
C ILE A 172 -21.22 18.68 41.13
N GLY A 173 -20.68 18.88 42.35
CA GLY A 173 -21.16 18.14 43.53
C GLY A 173 -20.89 16.63 43.49
N GLY A 174 -19.97 16.16 42.64
CA GLY A 174 -19.64 14.74 42.47
C GLY A 174 -20.39 14.02 41.35
N GLU A 175 -21.35 14.68 40.70
CA GLU A 175 -22.08 14.15 39.54
C GLU A 175 -21.62 14.80 38.24
N VAL A 176 -21.46 13.99 37.19
CA VAL A 176 -21.10 14.47 35.85
C VAL A 176 -22.34 15.02 35.17
N VAL A 177 -22.37 16.33 34.92
CA VAL A 177 -23.44 17.02 34.22
C VAL A 177 -22.93 17.68 32.95
N SER A 178 -23.78 17.75 31.93
CA SER A 178 -23.39 18.31 30.63
C SER A 178 -24.46 19.19 30.00
N TRP A 179 -24.06 20.33 29.44
CA TRP A 179 -24.93 21.34 28.83
C TRP A 179 -24.20 22.13 27.72
N ILE A 180 -24.95 22.87 26.90
CA ILE A 180 -24.38 23.75 25.87
C ILE A 180 -24.05 25.11 26.50
N ASN A 181 -22.82 25.59 26.35
CA ASN A 181 -22.42 26.90 26.87
C ASN A 181 -23.11 28.05 26.13
N THR A 182 -23.96 28.80 26.81
CA THR A 182 -24.65 29.99 26.26
C THR A 182 -24.04 31.31 26.74
N TYR A 183 -22.97 31.26 27.54
CA TYR A 183 -22.37 32.44 28.15
C TYR A 183 -21.21 33.00 27.30
N SER A 184 -21.40 34.21 26.76
CA SER A 184 -20.47 34.90 25.86
C SER A 184 -19.45 35.81 26.55
N GLY A 185 -19.43 35.86 27.88
CA GLY A 185 -18.45 36.62 28.67
C GLY A 185 -18.55 38.13 28.44
N GLU A 186 -19.58 38.78 28.99
CA GLU A 186 -19.55 40.24 29.14
C GLU A 186 -18.72 40.62 30.37
N THR A 187 -17.85 41.63 30.21
CA THR A 187 -17.03 42.22 31.28
C THR A 187 -17.71 43.51 31.80
N PRO A 188 -18.18 43.57 33.05
CA PRO A 188 -18.47 44.84 33.70
C PRO A 188 -17.22 45.42 34.38
N ALA A 189 -17.09 46.74 34.29
CA ALA A 189 -16.04 47.56 34.89
C ALA A 189 -16.04 47.53 36.44
N ALA A 190 -14.91 47.97 37.01
CA ALA A 190 -14.53 47.80 38.41
C ALA A 190 -15.31 48.63 39.48
N GLN A 191 -15.45 47.97 40.65
CA GLN A 191 -15.57 48.44 42.07
C GLN A 191 -16.87 49.11 42.58
N PRO A 192 -17.17 49.12 43.91
CA PRO A 192 -16.51 48.47 45.06
C PRO A 192 -17.41 47.68 46.06
N ASP A 193 -16.70 47.07 47.02
CA ASP A 193 -17.04 46.29 48.22
C ASP A 193 -18.30 46.66 49.05
N ALA A 194 -19.01 45.64 49.55
CA ALA A 194 -19.65 45.59 50.88
C ALA A 194 -20.42 44.26 51.14
N GLY A 195 -20.17 43.63 52.29
CA GLY A 195 -21.24 43.26 53.23
C GLY A 195 -21.77 41.82 53.26
N THR A 196 -21.47 41.14 54.37
CA THR A 196 -22.14 39.98 55.01
C THR A 196 -23.68 40.00 54.99
N ASP A 197 -24.35 38.84 54.86
CA ASP A 197 -25.03 38.12 55.97
C ASP A 197 -25.94 36.97 55.47
N GLN A 198 -26.25 36.07 56.41
CA GLN A 198 -26.99 34.82 56.45
C GLN A 198 -28.42 34.83 55.87
N GLY A 199 -28.90 33.65 55.44
CA GLY A 199 -30.31 33.44 55.10
C GLY A 199 -30.71 31.99 54.88
N LEU A 200 -31.14 31.34 55.96
CA LEU A 200 -31.78 30.02 56.04
C LEU A 200 -33.05 29.90 55.19
N ILE A 201 -33.20 28.76 54.51
CA ILE A 201 -34.43 27.96 54.29
C ILE A 201 -33.95 26.59 53.76
N GLY A 202 -34.16 25.41 54.35
CA GLY A 202 -35.28 24.91 55.12
C GLY A 202 -36.25 24.15 54.19
N ILE A 203 -36.15 22.81 54.14
CA ILE A 203 -37.27 21.82 54.19
C ILE A 203 -36.92 20.46 53.54
N ASN A 204 -37.02 19.43 54.40
CA ASN A 204 -37.38 18.00 54.26
C ASN A 204 -36.71 17.12 53.19
N VAL A 205 -35.87 16.15 53.60
CA VAL A 205 -36.17 14.86 54.26
C VAL A 205 -36.93 13.89 53.35
N GLY A 206 -36.18 12.89 52.88
CA GLY A 206 -36.67 11.67 52.24
C GLY A 206 -35.59 10.60 52.34
N VAL A 207 -35.38 10.08 53.55
CA VAL A 207 -34.55 8.90 53.82
C VAL A 207 -35.28 7.67 53.30
N ASN A 208 -34.64 6.88 52.45
CA ASN A 208 -34.91 5.45 52.39
C ASN A 208 -33.59 4.69 52.31
N VAL A 209 -33.32 3.98 53.40
CA VAL A 209 -32.22 3.04 53.57
C VAL A 209 -32.70 1.68 53.08
N ALA A 210 -31.99 1.06 52.15
CA ALA A 210 -32.08 -0.38 51.95
C ALA A 210 -30.69 -0.95 51.62
N ALA A 211 -30.31 -1.87 52.50
CA ALA A 211 -29.04 -2.58 52.64
C ALA A 211 -28.48 -3.26 51.39
N ALA A 212 -27.15 -3.35 51.38
CA ALA A 212 -26.35 -4.29 50.60
C ALA A 212 -26.66 -5.76 50.95
N PRO A 213 -26.18 -6.69 50.10
CA PRO A 213 -25.23 -7.65 50.64
C PRO A 213 -23.95 -7.81 49.80
N THR A 214 -22.94 -8.27 50.52
CA THR A 214 -21.52 -8.36 50.19
C THR A 214 -21.15 -9.69 49.53
N SER A 215 -20.00 -9.68 48.83
CA SER A 215 -19.03 -10.78 48.56
C SER A 215 -19.45 -11.87 47.55
N THR A 216 -18.61 -12.27 46.58
CA THR A 216 -17.32 -12.94 46.81
C THR A 216 -16.39 -12.89 45.58
N SER A 217 -15.11 -12.80 45.88
CA SER A 217 -13.90 -12.79 45.06
C SER A 217 -13.38 -14.17 44.63
N SER A 218 -12.76 -14.25 43.44
CA SER A 218 -11.67 -15.18 43.03
C SER A 218 -11.44 -15.06 41.51
N SER A 219 -10.27 -15.13 40.88
CA SER A 219 -8.86 -15.18 41.28
C SER A 219 -8.05 -14.84 40.02
N SER A 220 -6.96 -14.11 40.21
CA SER A 220 -5.88 -13.86 39.25
C SER A 220 -5.19 -15.15 38.81
N ILE A 221 -4.86 -15.25 37.52
CA ILE A 221 -3.72 -16.05 37.05
C ILE A 221 -2.93 -15.18 36.07
N ALA A 222 -1.76 -14.74 36.54
CA ALA A 222 -0.73 -14.13 35.72
C ALA A 222 -0.14 -15.21 34.82
N ALA A 223 -0.10 -14.96 33.50
CA ALA A 223 0.71 -15.73 32.59
C ALA A 223 2.06 -15.03 32.44
N GLU A 224 3.08 -15.84 32.64
CA GLU A 224 4.49 -15.52 32.83
C GLU A 224 5.11 -14.97 31.54
N ALA A 225 5.50 -13.69 31.57
CA ALA A 225 6.37 -13.10 30.56
C ALA A 225 7.78 -13.69 30.71
N THR A 226 8.21 -14.45 29.72
CA THR A 226 9.62 -14.82 29.52
C THR A 226 10.20 -13.99 28.37
N PRO A 227 11.52 -13.71 28.41
CA PRO A 227 12.05 -12.46 27.90
C PRO A 227 12.11 -12.43 26.38
N ASP A 228 11.56 -11.32 25.87
CA ASP A 228 11.78 -10.73 24.57
C ASP A 228 13.28 -10.78 24.22
N THR A 229 13.67 -11.74 23.39
CA THR A 229 14.93 -11.67 22.66
C THR A 229 14.79 -10.51 21.71
N SER A 230 15.39 -9.38 22.11
CA SER A 230 15.64 -8.21 21.29
C SER A 230 15.93 -8.62 19.84
N TYR A 231 14.96 -8.44 18.95
CA TYR A 231 15.21 -8.48 17.52
C TYR A 231 16.19 -7.34 17.24
N GLY A 232 17.44 -7.72 16.99
CA GLY A 232 18.46 -6.80 16.57
C GLY A 232 17.97 -6.06 15.33
N THR A 233 18.38 -4.80 15.22
CA THR A 233 18.37 -4.00 14.00
C THR A 233 19.33 -4.58 12.95
N GLY A 234 19.25 -5.90 12.72
CA GLY A 234 20.04 -6.66 11.78
C GLY A 234 19.58 -6.36 10.38
N ASN A 235 20.29 -5.44 9.74
CA ASN A 235 20.30 -5.29 8.30
C ASN A 235 21.06 -6.49 7.72
N ASP A 236 20.43 -7.66 7.74
CA ASP A 236 20.89 -8.85 7.02
C ASP A 236 20.53 -8.62 5.55
N GLY A 237 21.40 -7.87 4.88
CA GLY A 237 21.33 -7.69 3.44
C GLY A 237 21.35 -9.05 2.75
N LEU A 238 20.57 -9.17 1.68
CA LEU A 238 20.43 -10.40 0.91
C LEU A 238 21.82 -11.00 0.56
N ASP A 239 22.10 -12.20 1.07
CA ASP A 239 23.35 -12.89 0.77
C ASP A 239 23.30 -13.42 -0.67
N THR A 240 23.84 -12.64 -1.60
CA THR A 240 23.90 -13.00 -3.02
C THR A 240 25.17 -13.78 -3.37
N SER A 241 25.97 -14.25 -2.40
CA SER A 241 27.27 -14.88 -2.67
C SER A 241 27.17 -16.18 -3.47
N ASP A 242 26.05 -16.90 -3.36
CA ASP A 242 25.75 -18.12 -4.12
C ASP A 242 24.96 -17.87 -5.43
N ALA A 243 24.63 -16.61 -5.74
CA ALA A 243 23.85 -16.28 -6.93
C ALA A 243 24.74 -16.32 -8.19
N SER A 244 24.49 -17.24 -9.12
CA SER A 244 25.24 -17.35 -10.40
C SER A 244 24.48 -16.82 -11.62
N GLY A 245 23.16 -16.68 -11.56
CA GLY A 245 22.33 -16.21 -12.69
C GLY A 245 22.38 -14.71 -12.96
N GLU A 246 22.00 -14.29 -14.16
CA GLU A 246 22.01 -12.90 -14.65
C GLU A 246 20.99 -12.00 -13.94
N TRP A 247 19.93 -12.60 -13.41
CA TRP A 247 18.87 -11.95 -12.66
C TRP A 247 19.05 -12.27 -11.18
N LYS A 248 19.40 -11.27 -10.38
CA LYS A 248 19.64 -11.45 -8.95
C LYS A 248 18.36 -11.21 -8.17
N ARG A 249 18.08 -12.05 -7.19
CA ARG A 249 17.06 -11.76 -6.18
C ARG A 249 17.50 -10.50 -5.43
N ILE A 250 16.62 -9.52 -5.34
CA ILE A 250 16.84 -8.23 -4.66
C ILE A 250 15.97 -8.09 -3.42
N SER A 251 14.90 -8.88 -3.34
CA SER A 251 14.04 -8.95 -2.16
C SER A 251 13.52 -10.37 -1.97
N TYR A 252 13.33 -10.78 -0.72
CA TYR A 252 12.81 -12.08 -0.37
C TYR A 252 11.96 -12.02 0.91
N TYR A 253 10.82 -12.72 0.88
CA TYR A 253 9.96 -12.93 2.03
C TYR A 253 9.51 -14.38 2.07
N ASN A 254 9.45 -14.94 3.28
CA ASN A 254 8.81 -16.23 3.53
C ASN A 254 8.11 -16.23 4.89
N ALA A 255 6.81 -16.51 4.88
CA ALA A 255 5.92 -16.44 6.03
C ALA A 255 6.23 -17.50 7.10
N GLU A 256 6.68 -18.69 6.69
CA GLU A 256 6.91 -19.83 7.57
C GLU A 256 8.23 -19.69 8.33
N THR A 257 9.28 -19.30 7.62
CA THR A 257 10.63 -19.06 8.17
C THR A 257 10.78 -17.68 8.80
N LYS A 258 9.78 -16.79 8.62
CA LYS A 258 9.79 -15.39 9.07
C LYS A 258 10.95 -14.58 8.47
N THR A 259 11.39 -14.95 7.27
CA THR A 259 12.41 -14.22 6.52
C THR A 259 11.80 -12.99 5.85
N ARG A 260 12.52 -11.87 5.92
CA ARG A 260 12.21 -10.61 5.23
C ARG A 260 13.51 -9.87 4.93
N GLU A 261 13.89 -9.80 3.66
CA GLU A 261 15.14 -9.22 3.19
C GLU A 261 14.87 -8.31 1.99
N GLY A 262 15.42 -7.08 1.97
CA GLY A 262 15.33 -6.19 0.80
C GLY A 262 13.93 -5.66 0.49
N LEU A 263 12.96 -5.81 1.40
CA LEU A 263 11.60 -5.31 1.26
C LEU A 263 10.99 -4.88 2.59
N THR A 264 9.96 -4.04 2.50
CA THR A 264 9.06 -3.72 3.61
C THR A 264 7.60 -3.85 3.18
N PHE A 265 6.73 -3.93 4.18
CA PHE A 265 5.29 -4.01 4.00
C PHE A 265 4.63 -2.71 4.45
N LEU A 266 3.80 -2.14 3.58
CA LEU A 266 3.00 -0.96 3.87
C LEU A 266 1.51 -1.30 3.77
N SER A 267 0.68 -0.45 4.34
CA SER A 267 -0.78 -0.50 4.21
C SER A 267 -1.34 0.92 4.09
N HIS A 268 -2.58 1.00 3.63
CA HIS A 268 -3.45 2.16 3.85
C HIS A 268 -4.36 1.85 5.02
N PRO A 269 -4.08 2.38 6.23
CA PRO A 269 -4.91 2.10 7.39
C PRO A 269 -6.35 2.54 7.14
N ALA A 270 -7.32 1.79 7.70
CA ALA A 270 -8.73 2.12 7.55
C ALA A 270 -9.00 3.61 7.86
N TRP A 271 -9.75 4.26 6.97
CA TRP A 271 -10.10 5.69 7.04
C TRP A 271 -8.94 6.67 6.88
N GLN A 272 -7.76 6.19 6.49
CA GLN A 272 -6.58 7.02 6.25
C GLN A 272 -6.04 6.76 4.84
N ASN A 273 -6.11 7.77 3.97
CA ASN A 273 -5.46 7.70 2.67
C ASN A 273 -3.98 8.10 2.81
N ARG A 274 -3.19 7.30 3.55
CA ARG A 274 -1.76 7.55 3.81
C ARG A 274 -0.99 6.24 3.79
N LEU A 275 0.31 6.30 3.53
CA LEU A 275 1.18 5.13 3.66
C LEU A 275 1.67 4.99 5.10
N ALA A 276 1.51 3.79 5.64
CA ALA A 276 2.02 3.43 6.96
C ALA A 276 2.64 2.03 6.93
N PHE A 277 3.51 1.73 7.87
CA PHE A 277 3.98 0.36 8.07
C PHE A 277 2.78 -0.56 8.34
N ALA A 278 2.76 -1.68 7.64
CA ALA A 278 1.78 -2.72 7.92
C ALA A 278 2.16 -3.47 9.22
N GLY A 279 1.13 -3.89 9.96
CA GLY A 279 1.26 -4.85 11.04
C GLY A 279 1.55 -6.27 10.55
N THR A 280 1.73 -7.18 11.52
CA THR A 280 1.93 -8.61 11.23
C THR A 280 0.66 -9.28 10.73
N SER A 281 -0.49 -8.79 11.17
CA SER A 281 -1.82 -9.10 10.61
C SER A 281 -2.19 -8.01 9.61
N SER A 282 -3.10 -8.36 8.70
CA SER A 282 -3.67 -7.50 7.65
C SER A 282 -3.96 -6.05 8.07
N ASN A 283 -4.05 -5.13 7.07
CA ASN A 283 -4.51 -3.71 7.05
C ASN A 283 -4.24 -2.77 8.26
N THR A 284 -3.53 -3.26 9.28
CA THR A 284 -3.29 -2.60 10.55
C THR A 284 -2.04 -1.75 10.44
N GLN A 285 -2.05 -0.61 11.12
CA GLN A 285 -0.89 0.26 11.21
C GLN A 285 0.05 -0.24 12.29
N ALA A 286 1.34 -0.35 11.96
CA ALA A 286 2.43 -0.54 12.91
C ALA A 286 3.23 0.75 13.09
N ALA A 287 3.93 0.85 14.23
CA ALA A 287 4.83 1.97 14.50
C ALA A 287 6.16 1.87 13.72
N ASP A 288 6.56 0.65 13.36
CA ASP A 288 7.81 0.33 12.69
C ASP A 288 7.59 -0.79 11.66
N SER A 289 8.55 -0.99 10.76
CA SER A 289 8.51 -2.04 9.75
C SER A 289 8.41 -3.44 10.37
N THR A 290 7.32 -4.17 10.11
CA THR A 290 7.10 -5.54 10.62
C THR A 290 7.23 -6.62 9.53
N THR A 291 7.40 -7.87 9.94
CA THR A 291 7.34 -9.02 9.02
C THR A 291 5.89 -9.49 8.94
N PHE A 292 5.30 -9.42 7.75
CA PHE A 292 3.93 -9.85 7.51
C PHE A 292 3.72 -11.33 7.91
N GLY A 293 2.53 -11.63 8.42
CA GLY A 293 2.18 -12.94 8.96
C GLY A 293 1.85 -13.98 7.88
N GLY A 294 1.49 -13.54 6.68
CA GLY A 294 1.20 -14.40 5.53
C GLY A 294 -0.29 -14.56 5.22
N GLU A 295 -1.21 -13.95 5.96
CA GLU A 295 -2.65 -14.05 5.71
C GLU A 295 -3.30 -12.66 5.64
N LEU A 296 -4.06 -12.41 4.57
CA LEU A 296 -4.92 -11.26 4.38
C LEU A 296 -6.38 -11.68 4.46
N ASP A 297 -7.12 -11.02 5.35
CA ASP A 297 -8.55 -11.16 5.43
C ASP A 297 -9.24 -10.59 4.18
N ASN A 298 -10.52 -10.90 4.04
CA ASN A 298 -11.33 -10.47 2.90
C ASN A 298 -11.30 -8.94 2.72
N ALA A 299 -11.01 -8.49 1.50
CA ALA A 299 -10.87 -7.07 1.10
C ALA A 299 -9.71 -6.29 1.74
N ASP A 300 -8.92 -6.90 2.63
CA ASP A 300 -7.74 -6.24 3.17
C ASP A 300 -6.63 -6.14 2.12
N GLU A 301 -5.96 -4.99 2.11
CA GLU A 301 -4.87 -4.70 1.20
C GLU A 301 -3.52 -4.60 1.91
N LEU A 302 -2.48 -5.03 1.20
CA LEU A 302 -1.09 -4.95 1.63
C LEU A 302 -0.21 -4.55 0.46
N ILE A 303 0.75 -3.67 0.72
CA ILE A 303 1.69 -3.18 -0.27
C ILE A 303 3.08 -3.74 0.05
N ILE A 304 3.75 -4.26 -0.98
CA ILE A 304 5.16 -4.69 -0.95
C ILE A 304 5.97 -3.73 -1.80
N VAL A 305 6.99 -3.16 -1.19
CA VAL A 305 7.97 -2.24 -1.79
C VAL A 305 9.36 -2.61 -1.29
N THR A 306 10.41 -2.02 -1.86
CA THR A 306 11.78 -2.23 -1.34
C THR A 306 11.91 -1.65 0.08
N ASP A 307 12.95 -2.05 0.81
CA ASP A 307 13.29 -1.45 2.11
C ASP A 307 14.14 -0.17 1.99
N SER A 308 14.30 0.37 0.77
CA SER A 308 15.00 1.63 0.53
C SER A 308 14.03 2.80 0.73
N PRO A 309 14.18 3.62 1.78
CA PRO A 309 13.30 4.75 2.02
C PRO A 309 13.49 5.82 0.95
N CYS A 310 12.41 6.54 0.64
CA CYS A 310 12.46 7.75 -0.16
C CYS A 310 13.14 8.88 0.62
N SER A 311 13.98 9.68 -0.05
CA SER A 311 14.51 10.93 0.52
C SER A 311 13.54 12.10 0.28
N GLU A 312 13.52 13.08 1.19
CA GLU A 312 12.73 14.32 1.03
C GLU A 312 13.23 15.25 -0.09
N ASP A 313 14.38 14.93 -0.70
CA ASP A 313 14.90 15.66 -1.85
C ASP A 313 13.97 15.45 -3.06
N ILE A 314 13.04 16.39 -3.21
CA ILE A 314 12.10 16.48 -4.33
C ILE A 314 12.89 16.45 -5.64
N GLY A 315 12.62 15.45 -6.47
CA GLY A 315 13.14 15.37 -7.83
C GLY A 315 14.45 14.59 -8.01
N THR A 316 14.94 13.87 -7.00
CA THR A 316 16.13 13.01 -7.19
C THR A 316 15.90 11.52 -7.09
N ASP A 317 14.82 11.00 -6.49
CA ASP A 317 14.66 9.54 -6.37
C ASP A 317 13.20 9.05 -6.19
N CYS A 318 12.36 9.75 -5.42
CA CYS A 318 10.93 9.43 -5.32
C CYS A 318 10.06 10.61 -5.81
N PRO A 319 8.95 10.33 -6.50
CA PRO A 319 7.88 11.31 -6.74
C PRO A 319 7.22 11.72 -5.41
N TYR A 320 6.41 12.78 -5.43
CA TYR A 320 5.77 13.34 -4.23
C TYR A 320 5.15 12.26 -3.31
N TYR A 321 5.37 12.39 -2.01
CA TYR A 321 4.68 11.65 -0.96
C TYR A 321 4.22 12.62 0.13
N LYS A 322 3.14 12.28 0.85
CA LYS A 322 2.59 13.18 1.86
C LYS A 322 3.52 13.24 3.09
N PRO A 323 3.62 14.40 3.76
CA PRO A 323 4.28 14.50 5.04
C PRO A 323 3.71 13.48 6.04
N GLY A 324 4.59 12.66 6.63
CA GLY A 324 4.23 11.59 7.54
C GLY A 324 3.93 10.25 6.87
N ASP A 325 3.95 10.14 5.55
CA ASP A 325 3.91 8.83 4.89
C ASP A 325 5.20 8.04 5.15
N GLU A 326 5.05 6.73 5.36
CA GLU A 326 6.16 5.79 5.27
C GLU A 326 6.43 5.50 3.78
N ALA A 327 7.30 6.29 3.16
CA ALA A 327 7.58 6.25 1.73
C ALA A 327 8.86 5.48 1.39
N PHE A 328 8.75 4.51 0.48
CA PHE A 328 9.85 3.64 0.06
C PHE A 328 9.83 3.46 -1.46
N HIS A 329 11.00 3.14 -2.02
CA HIS A 329 11.15 2.88 -3.45
C HIS A 329 10.41 1.62 -3.89
N GLY A 330 9.79 1.68 -5.07
CA GLY A 330 9.22 0.52 -5.74
C GLY A 330 10.27 -0.27 -6.53
N PHE A 331 9.80 -1.21 -7.34
CA PHE A 331 10.62 -2.05 -8.20
C PHE A 331 10.70 -1.46 -9.60
N GLY A 332 11.85 -0.84 -9.94
CA GLY A 332 12.08 -0.15 -11.22
C GLY A 332 12.79 -0.97 -12.30
N GLY A 333 12.86 -0.39 -13.51
CA GLY A 333 13.61 -0.88 -14.67
C GLY A 333 12.77 -1.74 -15.63
N THR A 334 13.26 -1.92 -16.86
CA THR A 334 12.61 -2.73 -17.91
C THR A 334 12.82 -4.24 -17.76
N LYS A 335 13.71 -4.65 -16.85
CA LYS A 335 14.07 -6.05 -16.60
C LYS A 335 13.91 -6.37 -15.13
N LYS A 336 12.71 -6.82 -14.74
CA LYS A 336 12.36 -7.20 -13.36
C LYS A 336 11.40 -8.39 -13.32
N ALA A 337 11.45 -9.16 -12.23
CA ALA A 337 10.56 -10.30 -12.05
C ALA A 337 10.06 -10.42 -10.62
N PHE A 338 8.88 -11.00 -10.45
CA PHE A 338 8.24 -11.25 -9.17
C PHE A 338 7.81 -12.71 -9.10
N TYR A 339 8.34 -13.44 -8.12
CA TYR A 339 7.89 -14.77 -7.77
C TYR A 339 6.88 -14.65 -6.62
N PHE A 340 5.82 -15.46 -6.70
CA PHE A 340 4.80 -15.59 -5.68
C PHE A 340 4.55 -17.05 -5.37
N GLU A 341 4.40 -17.37 -4.08
CA GLU A 341 3.78 -18.61 -3.63
C GLU A 341 2.57 -18.26 -2.78
N PHE A 342 1.36 -18.50 -3.31
CA PHE A 342 0.13 -17.97 -2.71
C PHE A 342 -1.06 -18.91 -2.87
N MET A 343 -2.06 -18.69 -2.02
CA MET A 343 -3.39 -19.30 -2.10
C MET A 343 -4.43 -18.18 -2.01
N MET A 344 -5.53 -18.30 -2.73
CA MET A 344 -6.65 -17.35 -2.73
C MET A 344 -7.91 -18.10 -2.29
N PRO A 345 -8.09 -18.35 -0.98
CA PRO A 345 -9.23 -19.12 -0.48
C PRO A 345 -10.55 -18.42 -0.73
N ASP A 346 -11.62 -19.20 -0.76
CA ASP A 346 -12.98 -18.68 -0.81
C ASP A 346 -13.37 -18.10 0.56
N SER A 347 -13.79 -16.83 0.62
CA SER A 347 -14.33 -16.25 1.88
C SER A 347 -15.77 -16.67 2.16
N GLY A 348 -16.44 -17.35 1.23
CA GLY A 348 -17.84 -17.74 1.31
C GLY A 348 -18.83 -16.60 1.00
N LEU A 349 -18.32 -15.40 0.68
CA LEU A 349 -19.13 -14.27 0.22
C LEU A 349 -19.30 -14.35 -1.29
N HIS A 350 -20.52 -14.67 -1.74
CA HIS A 350 -20.89 -14.72 -3.15
C HIS A 350 -22.10 -13.81 -3.34
N CYS A 351 -21.85 -12.55 -3.67
CA CYS A 351 -22.90 -11.64 -4.10
C CYS A 351 -22.75 -11.35 -5.58
N SER A 352 -23.84 -11.03 -6.26
CA SER A 352 -23.72 -10.52 -7.61
C SER A 352 -23.04 -9.15 -7.59
N VAL A 353 -22.32 -8.77 -8.65
CA VAL A 353 -21.80 -7.40 -8.81
C VAL A 353 -22.90 -6.33 -8.71
N ASN A 354 -24.14 -6.69 -9.04
CA ASN A 354 -25.30 -5.79 -8.94
C ASN A 354 -25.87 -5.71 -7.51
N GLU A 355 -25.47 -6.61 -6.63
CA GLU A 355 -25.87 -6.71 -5.22
C GLU A 355 -24.78 -6.22 -4.27
N MET A 356 -23.56 -6.05 -4.77
CA MET A 356 -22.46 -5.43 -4.02
C MET A 356 -22.88 -4.04 -3.54
N ALA A 357 -22.61 -3.75 -2.26
CA ALA A 357 -22.92 -2.45 -1.66
C ALA A 357 -22.22 -1.29 -2.41
N SER A 358 -21.08 -1.58 -3.03
CA SER A 358 -20.36 -0.72 -3.95
C SER A 358 -19.39 -1.56 -4.76
N LYS A 359 -19.07 -1.15 -6.00
CA LYS A 359 -17.99 -1.75 -6.80
C LYS A 359 -16.61 -1.73 -6.12
N TYR A 360 -16.47 -0.93 -5.05
CA TYR A 360 -15.25 -0.82 -4.25
C TYR A 360 -15.22 -1.75 -3.02
N VAL A 361 -16.29 -2.53 -2.77
CA VAL A 361 -16.30 -3.54 -1.73
C VAL A 361 -15.79 -4.83 -2.35
N ALA A 362 -14.48 -5.06 -2.31
CA ALA A 362 -13.82 -6.18 -2.97
C ALA A 362 -14.02 -7.53 -2.24
N ASP A 363 -15.27 -7.87 -1.94
CA ASP A 363 -15.63 -9.10 -1.24
C ASP A 363 -15.35 -10.32 -2.11
N ASN A 364 -14.53 -11.23 -1.58
CA ASN A 364 -14.14 -12.48 -2.23
C ASN A 364 -13.51 -12.30 -3.61
N MET A 365 -12.87 -11.14 -3.82
CA MET A 365 -12.20 -10.73 -5.04
C MET A 365 -10.71 -10.50 -4.78
N PRO A 366 -9.95 -11.55 -4.39
CA PRO A 366 -8.54 -11.39 -4.12
C PRO A 366 -7.79 -11.01 -5.39
N ALA A 367 -6.69 -10.27 -5.20
CA ALA A 367 -5.87 -9.82 -6.30
C ALA A 367 -4.38 -9.75 -5.93
N ILE A 368 -3.54 -9.94 -6.94
CA ILE A 368 -2.13 -9.53 -6.94
C ILE A 368 -1.99 -8.61 -8.14
N TRP A 369 -1.72 -7.34 -7.87
CA TRP A 369 -1.65 -6.29 -8.86
C TRP A 369 -0.50 -5.35 -8.51
N THR A 370 -0.22 -4.40 -9.40
CA THR A 370 0.88 -3.47 -9.24
C THR A 370 0.43 -2.08 -9.61
N LEU A 371 0.91 -1.09 -8.86
CA LEU A 371 0.69 0.31 -9.14
C LEU A 371 2.02 1.01 -9.31
N ASN A 372 2.07 1.99 -10.21
CA ASN A 372 3.17 2.94 -10.21
C ASN A 372 3.35 3.53 -8.80
N ALA A 373 4.58 3.60 -8.30
CA ALA A 373 4.88 4.08 -6.95
C ALA A 373 4.35 5.50 -6.69
N LYS A 374 4.16 6.29 -7.75
CA LYS A 374 3.50 7.61 -7.75
C LYS A 374 2.04 7.59 -7.26
N ILE A 375 1.38 6.44 -7.33
CA ILE A 375 -0.03 6.29 -6.94
C ILE A 375 -0.15 6.01 -5.45
N LEU A 376 0.82 5.31 -4.87
CA LEU A 376 0.71 4.70 -3.54
C LEU A 376 0.44 5.70 -2.42
N THR A 377 1.02 6.91 -2.47
CA THR A 377 0.81 7.92 -1.41
C THR A 377 -0.67 8.25 -1.23
N ASP A 378 -1.43 8.39 -2.32
CA ASP A 378 -2.83 8.84 -2.30
C ASP A 378 -3.66 8.01 -3.31
N GLN A 379 -3.62 6.69 -3.14
CA GLN A 379 -4.19 5.70 -4.06
C GLN A 379 -5.66 5.96 -4.40
N TYR A 380 -6.44 6.44 -3.43
CA TYR A 380 -7.87 6.71 -3.60
C TYR A 380 -8.21 8.20 -3.81
N GLY A 381 -7.21 9.03 -4.10
CA GLY A 381 -7.36 10.48 -4.23
C GLY A 381 -6.54 11.07 -5.38
N CYS A 382 -5.62 11.96 -5.04
CA CYS A 382 -4.73 12.62 -5.97
C CYS A 382 -3.58 11.71 -6.37
N ASN A 383 -3.78 11.02 -7.48
CA ASN A 383 -2.75 10.23 -8.12
C ASN A 383 -2.86 10.27 -9.65
N CYS A 384 -1.84 9.71 -10.30
CA CYS A 384 -1.71 9.72 -11.75
C CYS A 384 -2.40 8.54 -12.46
N GLN A 385 -3.12 7.67 -11.74
CA GLN A 385 -3.75 6.47 -12.33
C GLN A 385 -4.72 6.86 -13.44
N ALA A 386 -5.62 7.82 -13.16
CA ALA A 386 -6.61 8.30 -14.12
C ALA A 386 -6.00 9.05 -15.33
N SER A 387 -4.77 9.55 -15.21
CA SER A 387 -4.02 10.16 -16.32
C SER A 387 -3.09 9.17 -17.04
N GLY A 388 -2.99 7.94 -16.55
CA GLY A 388 -2.35 6.81 -17.21
C GLY A 388 -0.92 6.52 -16.78
N CYS A 389 -0.52 6.77 -15.53
CA CYS A 389 0.84 6.39 -15.10
C CYS A 389 1.05 4.89 -14.84
N GLY A 390 0.00 4.08 -14.97
CA GLY A 390 0.10 2.61 -15.05
C GLY A 390 -0.37 1.87 -13.80
N GLU A 391 -1.13 0.81 -14.06
CA GLU A 391 -1.57 -0.24 -13.15
C GLU A 391 -1.59 -1.59 -13.89
N LEU A 392 -0.91 -2.59 -13.36
CA LEU A 392 -0.84 -3.92 -13.98
C LEU A 392 -1.36 -4.96 -13.00
N ASP A 393 -2.48 -5.58 -13.37
CA ASP A 393 -3.05 -6.73 -12.69
C ASP A 393 -2.35 -7.99 -13.17
N LEU A 394 -1.76 -8.74 -12.23
CA LEU A 394 -1.12 -10.02 -12.55
C LEU A 394 -2.09 -11.18 -12.34
N PHE A 395 -2.84 -11.14 -11.24
CA PHE A 395 -3.81 -12.15 -10.87
C PHE A 395 -5.01 -11.46 -10.22
N GLU A 396 -6.03 -11.10 -10.99
CA GLU A 396 -7.22 -10.44 -10.45
C GLU A 396 -8.50 -11.25 -10.64
N VAL A 397 -9.22 -11.46 -9.54
CA VAL A 397 -10.58 -11.99 -9.53
C VAL A 397 -11.57 -10.83 -9.69
N LEU A 398 -12.27 -10.77 -10.82
CA LEU A 398 -13.14 -9.63 -11.18
C LEU A 398 -14.55 -9.66 -10.56
N ASN A 399 -15.00 -10.82 -10.07
CA ASN A 399 -16.31 -10.97 -9.45
C ASN A 399 -16.21 -11.81 -8.17
N PRO A 400 -17.07 -11.56 -7.15
CA PRO A 400 -17.04 -12.29 -5.89
C PRO A 400 -17.06 -13.81 -6.05
N GLY A 401 -16.04 -14.48 -5.52
CA GLY A 401 -15.91 -15.94 -5.53
C GLY A 401 -15.62 -16.57 -6.89
N ASN A 402 -15.31 -15.77 -7.90
CA ASN A 402 -14.97 -16.31 -9.21
C ASN A 402 -13.65 -17.10 -9.15
N LYS A 403 -13.59 -18.18 -9.91
CA LYS A 403 -12.43 -19.08 -10.03
C LYS A 403 -11.40 -18.62 -11.05
N ARG A 404 -11.65 -17.52 -11.75
CA ARG A 404 -10.84 -17.05 -12.89
C ARG A 404 -10.06 -15.80 -12.48
N MET A 405 -8.74 -15.85 -12.61
CA MET A 405 -7.86 -14.72 -12.38
C MET A 405 -7.37 -14.17 -13.72
N LYS A 406 -7.64 -12.90 -13.99
CA LYS A 406 -7.21 -12.20 -15.21
C LYS A 406 -5.95 -11.37 -14.96
N SER A 407 -5.31 -10.99 -16.05
CA SER A 407 -4.28 -9.97 -16.06
C SER A 407 -4.69 -8.86 -17.01
N THR A 408 -4.35 -7.62 -16.66
CA THR A 408 -4.77 -6.44 -17.40
C THR A 408 -3.74 -5.34 -17.22
N PHE A 409 -3.42 -4.63 -18.30
CA PHE A 409 -2.74 -3.35 -18.22
C PHE A 409 -3.77 -2.24 -18.22
N HIS A 410 -3.65 -1.32 -17.26
CA HIS A 410 -4.45 -0.12 -17.13
C HIS A 410 -3.57 1.12 -17.33
N GLY A 411 -3.94 1.97 -18.28
CA GLY A 411 -3.07 3.06 -18.74
C GLY A 411 -3.82 4.14 -19.50
N ASN A 412 -3.09 4.89 -20.34
CA ASN A 412 -3.70 5.79 -21.32
C ASN A 412 -3.62 5.19 -22.75
N ASN A 413 -4.03 5.98 -23.74
CA ASN A 413 -4.10 5.56 -25.14
C ASN A 413 -2.78 4.95 -25.64
N GLY A 414 -2.82 3.65 -25.93
CA GLY A 414 -1.71 2.89 -26.51
C GLY A 414 -1.12 1.80 -25.60
N PHE A 415 -1.53 1.70 -24.34
CA PHE A 415 -1.11 0.60 -23.44
C PHE A 415 -2.17 0.27 -22.38
N ASP A 416 -3.45 0.36 -22.73
CA ASP A 416 -4.59 -0.10 -21.94
C ASP A 416 -5.17 -1.35 -22.62
N GLY A 417 -5.27 -2.45 -21.89
CA GLY A 417 -5.74 -3.71 -22.46
C GLY A 417 -5.29 -4.95 -21.71
N GLY A 418 -6.09 -6.00 -21.83
CA GLY A 418 -5.82 -7.32 -21.29
C GLY A 418 -6.45 -8.37 -22.19
N ASP A 419 -6.09 -9.63 -21.92
CA ASP A 419 -6.61 -10.76 -22.67
C ASP A 419 -7.77 -11.47 -21.94
N SER A 420 -8.54 -12.28 -22.66
CA SER A 420 -9.64 -13.06 -22.07
C SER A 420 -9.22 -14.42 -21.53
N HIS A 421 -8.00 -14.90 -21.81
CA HIS A 421 -7.48 -16.06 -21.08
C HIS A 421 -7.23 -15.71 -19.62
N TYR A 422 -7.23 -16.75 -18.78
CA TYR A 422 -7.14 -16.59 -17.33
C TYR A 422 -6.38 -17.75 -16.70
N ILE A 423 -5.85 -17.52 -15.50
CA ILE A 423 -5.26 -18.54 -14.65
C ILE A 423 -6.29 -18.94 -13.59
N GLU A 424 -6.44 -20.24 -13.35
CA GLU A 424 -7.41 -20.74 -12.37
C GLU A 424 -6.97 -20.41 -10.94
N ARG A 425 -7.89 -19.85 -10.14
CA ARG A 425 -7.68 -19.45 -8.76
C ARG A 425 -7.31 -20.65 -7.87
N PRO A 426 -6.22 -20.57 -7.08
CA PRO A 426 -5.85 -21.62 -6.15
C PRO A 426 -6.63 -21.49 -4.83
N PHE A 427 -7.74 -22.22 -4.68
CA PHE A 427 -8.61 -22.11 -3.50
C PHE A 427 -8.05 -22.77 -2.24
N ASP A 428 -7.50 -23.99 -2.36
CA ASP A 428 -7.16 -24.89 -1.26
C ASP A 428 -5.73 -25.45 -1.35
N TYR A 429 -4.91 -24.90 -2.24
CA TYR A 429 -3.50 -25.23 -2.41
C TYR A 429 -2.66 -23.97 -2.64
N TYR A 430 -1.37 -24.04 -2.36
CA TYR A 430 -0.43 -22.97 -2.72
C TYR A 430 0.03 -23.15 -4.17
N MET A 431 -0.17 -22.11 -4.98
CA MET A 431 0.35 -21.99 -6.34
C MET A 431 1.67 -21.22 -6.30
N SER A 432 2.70 -21.75 -6.96
CA SER A 432 3.90 -21.00 -7.31
C SER A 432 3.73 -20.39 -8.69
N ALA A 433 3.99 -19.09 -8.84
CA ALA A 433 3.96 -18.42 -10.12
C ALA A 433 5.04 -17.34 -10.21
N ILE A 434 5.45 -17.01 -11.43
CA ILE A 434 6.38 -15.91 -11.70
C ILE A 434 5.82 -14.96 -12.76
N ALA A 435 5.90 -13.67 -12.48
CA ALA A 435 5.70 -12.60 -13.45
C ALA A 435 7.06 -12.03 -13.83
N VAL A 436 7.44 -12.10 -15.11
CA VAL A 436 8.71 -11.56 -15.61
C VAL A 436 8.41 -10.47 -16.61
N LEU A 437 8.95 -9.27 -16.37
CA LEU A 437 8.98 -8.18 -17.33
C LEU A 437 10.40 -8.11 -17.89
N ASP A 438 10.54 -8.29 -19.20
CA ASP A 438 11.81 -8.21 -19.91
C ASP A 438 11.62 -7.36 -21.17
N GLU A 439 12.10 -6.12 -21.12
CA GLU A 439 11.95 -5.13 -22.18
C GLU A 439 10.49 -4.90 -22.53
N ASP A 440 10.02 -5.31 -23.70
CA ASP A 440 8.66 -5.08 -24.19
C ASP A 440 7.72 -6.28 -23.95
N LYS A 441 8.10 -7.20 -23.07
CA LYS A 441 7.33 -8.42 -22.78
C LYS A 441 7.01 -8.55 -21.29
N LEU A 442 5.86 -9.12 -21.01
CA LEU A 442 5.46 -9.65 -19.71
C LEU A 442 5.06 -11.10 -19.91
N VAL A 443 5.62 -12.01 -19.13
CA VAL A 443 5.07 -13.37 -18.98
C VAL A 443 4.62 -13.58 -17.55
N ILE A 444 3.42 -14.15 -17.40
CA ILE A 444 2.90 -14.68 -16.15
C ILE A 444 2.86 -16.20 -16.32
N GLN A 445 3.67 -16.93 -15.56
CA GLN A 445 3.83 -18.37 -15.68
C GLN A 445 3.58 -19.06 -14.34
N VAL A 446 2.61 -19.97 -14.31
CA VAL A 446 2.44 -20.93 -13.22
C VAL A 446 3.58 -21.93 -13.27
N LEU A 447 4.22 -22.17 -12.13
CA LEU A 447 5.37 -23.06 -11.97
C LEU A 447 4.94 -24.42 -11.43
N ASP A 448 5.85 -25.39 -11.50
CA ASP A 448 5.63 -26.72 -10.93
C ASP A 448 5.42 -26.63 -9.41
N ASN A 449 4.56 -27.51 -8.89
CA ASN A 449 4.26 -27.56 -7.46
C ASN A 449 5.52 -27.77 -6.61
N GLY A 450 5.68 -26.99 -5.54
CA GLY A 450 6.85 -27.03 -4.66
C GLY A 450 8.08 -26.32 -5.21
N THR A 451 7.96 -25.55 -6.30
CA THR A 451 9.06 -24.69 -6.76
C THR A 451 9.33 -23.60 -5.73
N GLU A 452 10.53 -23.55 -5.16
CA GLU A 452 10.96 -22.48 -4.27
C GLU A 452 11.50 -21.27 -5.05
N ALA A 453 11.48 -20.08 -4.44
CA ALA A 453 12.09 -18.88 -5.02
C ALA A 453 13.63 -19.02 -5.05
N PRO A 454 14.28 -19.10 -6.22
CA PRO A 454 15.74 -19.23 -6.27
C PRO A 454 16.46 -17.95 -5.84
N ALA A 455 17.77 -18.02 -5.53
CA ALA A 455 18.58 -16.84 -5.25
C ALA A 455 18.91 -16.02 -6.52
N SER A 456 18.81 -16.65 -7.70
CA SER A 456 18.96 -15.99 -9.00
C SER A 456 18.23 -16.76 -10.09
N LEU A 457 17.87 -16.07 -11.17
CA LEU A 457 17.35 -16.67 -12.40
C LEU A 457 18.44 -16.57 -13.48
N THR A 458 18.59 -17.66 -14.23
CA THR A 458 19.43 -17.65 -15.44
C THR A 458 18.66 -17.05 -16.61
N GLN A 459 19.36 -16.42 -17.55
CA GLN A 459 18.72 -15.93 -18.77
C GLN A 459 18.04 -17.06 -19.55
N ALA A 460 18.59 -18.29 -19.52
CA ALA A 460 17.96 -19.45 -20.15
C ALA A 460 16.58 -19.79 -19.56
N GLN A 461 16.38 -19.63 -18.24
CA GLN A 461 15.07 -19.80 -17.61
C GLN A 461 14.09 -18.71 -18.07
N VAL A 462 14.54 -17.46 -18.10
CA VAL A 462 13.73 -16.32 -18.57
C VAL A 462 13.32 -16.52 -20.03
N ASN A 463 14.27 -16.85 -20.91
CA ASN A 463 14.02 -17.08 -22.33
C ASN A 463 13.04 -18.23 -22.58
N LYS A 464 13.15 -19.31 -21.79
CA LYS A 464 12.20 -20.43 -21.82
C LYS A 464 10.78 -19.96 -21.49
N TRP A 465 10.60 -19.14 -20.44
CA TRP A 465 9.29 -18.60 -20.09
C TRP A 465 8.76 -17.63 -21.15
N MET A 466 9.63 -16.78 -21.69
CA MET A 466 9.32 -15.82 -22.76
C MET A 466 9.12 -16.47 -24.14
N ARG A 467 9.34 -17.79 -24.24
CA ARG A 467 9.23 -18.58 -25.48
C ARG A 467 10.12 -18.04 -26.61
N GLU A 468 11.33 -17.58 -26.27
CA GLU A 468 12.26 -17.01 -27.26
C GLU A 468 12.84 -18.05 -28.22
N ASP A 469 12.93 -19.31 -27.78
CA ASP A 469 13.47 -20.42 -28.58
C ASP A 469 12.46 -21.00 -29.59
N GLU A 470 11.19 -20.58 -29.53
CA GLU A 470 10.08 -21.16 -30.30
C GLU A 470 9.74 -20.37 -31.59
N GLY A 471 10.46 -19.28 -31.88
CA GLY A 471 10.26 -18.47 -33.09
C GLY A 471 9.03 -17.54 -33.04
N GLU A 472 8.73 -16.87 -34.16
CA GLU A 472 7.60 -15.89 -34.23
C GLU A 472 6.21 -16.55 -34.36
N GLU A 473 6.13 -17.83 -34.73
CA GLU A 473 4.86 -18.58 -34.86
C GLU A 473 4.40 -19.19 -33.53
N LEU A 474 4.28 -18.37 -32.49
CA LEU A 474 3.62 -18.80 -31.25
C LEU A 474 2.11 -18.82 -31.47
N SER A 475 1.52 -20.00 -31.47
CA SER A 475 0.06 -20.20 -31.41
C SER A 475 -0.35 -20.65 -30.02
N ASN A 476 -1.59 -20.32 -29.63
CA ASN A 476 -2.14 -20.77 -28.35
C ASN A 476 -2.16 -22.30 -28.34
N ILE A 477 -1.36 -22.91 -27.45
CA ILE A 477 -1.42 -24.33 -27.17
C ILE A 477 -2.55 -24.50 -26.15
N LEU A 478 -3.60 -25.26 -26.52
CA LEU A 478 -4.83 -25.44 -25.75
C LEU A 478 -4.56 -25.64 -24.24
N GLY A 479 -4.83 -24.60 -23.43
CA GLY A 479 -4.70 -24.64 -21.97
C GLY A 479 -3.28 -24.42 -21.41
N ASP A 480 -2.27 -24.19 -22.26
CA ASP A 480 -0.88 -24.03 -21.84
C ASP A 480 -0.38 -22.59 -21.96
N LEU A 481 -0.68 -21.91 -23.08
CA LEU A 481 -0.16 -20.58 -23.39
C LEU A 481 -1.23 -19.69 -24.06
N ALA A 482 -1.36 -18.48 -23.55
CA ALA A 482 -2.03 -17.36 -24.21
C ALA A 482 -1.00 -16.33 -24.67
N VAL A 483 -1.08 -15.84 -25.90
CA VAL A 483 -0.24 -14.74 -26.41
C VAL A 483 -1.09 -13.54 -26.77
N PHE A 484 -0.80 -12.39 -26.16
CA PHE A 484 -1.46 -11.12 -26.44
C PHE A 484 -0.43 -10.08 -26.92
N ALA A 485 -0.67 -9.48 -28.08
CA ALA A 485 0.14 -8.37 -28.57
C ALA A 485 -0.59 -7.07 -28.27
N MET A 486 0.05 -6.19 -27.49
CA MET A 486 -0.47 -4.83 -27.29
C MET A 486 -0.44 -4.07 -28.62
N SER A 487 -1.44 -3.21 -28.85
CA SER A 487 -1.43 -2.34 -30.03
C SER A 487 -0.33 -1.28 -29.86
N LEU A 488 0.67 -1.31 -30.73
CA LEU A 488 1.65 -0.22 -30.84
C LEU A 488 0.91 1.05 -31.31
N VAL A 489 1.11 2.18 -30.62
CA VAL A 489 0.59 3.51 -31.00
C VAL A 489 1.74 4.45 -31.29
#